data_AF-A0A9E3II57-F1
#
_entry.id   AF-A0A9E3II57-F1
#
_cell.length_a   1.000
_cell.length_b   1.000
_cell.length_c   1.000
_cell.angle_alpha   90.00
_cell.angle_beta   90.00
_cell.angle_gamma   90.00
#
_symmetry.space_group_name_H-M   'P 1'
#
loop_
_entity.id
_entity.type
_entity.pdbx_description
1 polymer ?
#
loop_
_entity_poly.entity_id
_entity_poly.type
_entity_poly.pdbx_seq_one_letter_code
_entity_poly.pdbx_strand_id
1 'polypeptide(L)'
;MSTIADSPWTRQRTNRAARLARAGMRTKVVPANDIVALLEALIEPGDRVCLEGDNQKQADFLARALTQVSPERVHDLHMVQSVLSLPEHRDLF
;
A
#
# COMPACT_ATOMS: atom_id res chain seq x y z
N MET A 1 -26.09 2.78 -25.40
CA MET A 1 -25.06 3.01 -24.37
C MET A 1 -24.21 1.74 -24.31
N SER A 2 -23.00 1.78 -24.86
CA SER A 2 -22.15 0.59 -24.98
C SER A 2 -21.58 0.24 -23.62
N THR A 3 -22.02 -0.88 -23.07
CA THR A 3 -21.43 -1.52 -21.89
C THR A 3 -20.01 -1.92 -22.28
N ILE A 4 -19.00 -1.18 -21.82
CA ILE A 4 -17.60 -1.61 -21.98
C ILE A 4 -17.46 -2.87 -21.15
N ALA A 5 -17.52 -4.02 -21.83
CA ALA A 5 -17.27 -5.32 -21.23
C ALA A 5 -15.92 -5.31 -20.51
N ASP A 6 -15.86 -5.95 -19.35
CA ASP A 6 -14.63 -6.15 -18.57
C ASP A 6 -13.54 -6.75 -19.46
N SER A 7 -12.66 -5.87 -19.95
CA SER A 7 -11.53 -6.29 -20.76
C SER A 7 -10.45 -6.86 -19.84
N PRO A 8 -9.91 -8.06 -20.10
CA PRO A 8 -8.84 -8.62 -19.29
C PRO A 8 -7.60 -7.71 -19.25
N TRP A 9 -7.43 -6.87 -20.28
CA TRP A 9 -6.36 -5.89 -20.40
C TRP A 9 -6.50 -4.68 -19.46
N THR A 10 -7.69 -4.39 -18.91
CA THR A 10 -7.91 -3.25 -18.00
C THR A 10 -7.89 -3.63 -16.52
N ARG A 11 -7.65 -4.90 -16.18
CA ARG A 11 -7.75 -5.42 -14.80
C ARG A 11 -6.97 -4.60 -13.76
N GLN A 12 -5.70 -4.28 -14.04
CA GLN A 12 -4.87 -3.48 -13.12
C GLN A 12 -5.41 -2.05 -12.97
N ARG A 13 -5.87 -1.45 -14.07
CA ARG A 13 -6.45 -0.10 -14.05
C ARG A 13 -7.75 -0.05 -13.26
N THR A 14 -8.62 -1.04 -13.44
CA THR A 14 -9.88 -1.18 -12.69
C THR A 14 -9.61 -1.40 -11.21
N ASN A 15 -8.66 -2.28 -10.85
CA ASN A 15 -8.27 -2.49 -9.46
C ASN A 15 -7.75 -1.18 -8.82
N ARG A 16 -6.82 -0.48 -9.47
CA ARG A 16 -6.32 0.82 -8.99
C ARG A 16 -7.44 1.84 -8.78
N ALA A 17 -8.40 1.91 -9.69
CA ALA A 17 -9.54 2.82 -9.57
C ALA A 17 -10.42 2.46 -8.36
N ALA A 18 -10.68 1.17 -8.13
CA ALA A 18 -11.44 0.71 -6.96
C ALA A 18 -10.73 1.06 -5.64
N ARG A 19 -9.41 0.87 -5.56
CA ARG A 19 -8.59 1.23 -4.39
C ARG A 19 -8.62 2.73 -4.10
N LEU A 20 -8.45 3.56 -5.12
CA LEU A 20 -8.55 5.02 -4.98
C LEU A 20 -9.95 5.47 -4.55
N ALA A 21 -11.00 4.82 -5.06
CA ALA A 21 -12.37 5.09 -4.64
C ALA A 21 -12.60 4.76 -3.16
N ARG A 22 -12.10 3.60 -2.67
CA ARG A 22 -12.17 3.24 -1.24
C ARG A 22 -11.39 4.21 -0.35
N ALA A 23 -10.21 4.64 -0.79
CA ALA A 23 -9.37 5.57 -0.06
C ALA A 23 -9.98 6.99 0.05
N GLY A 24 -10.92 7.34 -0.83
CA GLY A 24 -11.63 8.63 -0.77
C GLY A 24 -10.74 9.86 -0.93
N MET A 25 -9.52 9.70 -1.45
CA MET A 25 -8.54 10.79 -1.59
C MET A 25 -9.02 11.83 -2.61
N ARG A 26 -9.22 13.06 -2.14
CA ARG A 26 -9.56 14.21 -3.00
C ARG A 26 -8.34 14.92 -3.58
N THR A 27 -7.21 14.83 -2.89
CA THR A 27 -5.93 15.45 -3.29
C THR A 27 -4.80 14.43 -3.12
N LYS A 28 -3.59 14.80 -3.57
CA LYS A 28 -2.38 13.99 -3.36
C LYS A 28 -1.70 14.25 -2.01
N VAL A 29 -2.32 15.06 -1.14
CA VAL A 29 -1.81 15.40 0.19
C VAL A 29 -2.70 14.72 1.23
N VAL A 30 -2.07 14.01 2.17
CA VAL A 30 -2.75 13.28 3.23
C VAL A 30 -2.15 13.72 4.56
N PRO A 31 -2.98 14.07 5.57
CA PRO A 31 -2.48 14.33 6.91
C PRO A 31 -1.73 13.11 7.48
N ALA A 32 -0.63 13.35 8.19
CA ALA A 32 0.19 12.27 8.73
C ALA A 32 -0.61 11.32 9.65
N ASN A 33 -1.60 11.83 10.39
CA ASN A 33 -2.45 11.05 11.29
C ASN A 33 -3.38 10.07 10.55
N ASP A 34 -3.64 10.29 9.25
CA ASP A 34 -4.55 9.46 8.46
C ASP A 34 -3.80 8.36 7.68
N ILE A 35 -2.47 8.26 7.84
CA ILE A 35 -1.64 7.38 7.02
C ILE A 35 -2.01 5.91 7.19
N VAL A 36 -2.27 5.45 8.41
CA VAL A 36 -2.61 4.05 8.69
C VAL A 36 -3.93 3.69 8.00
N ALA A 37 -4.96 4.51 8.20
CA ALA A 37 -6.26 4.33 7.56
C ALA A 37 -6.16 4.32 6.03
N LEU A 38 -5.28 5.15 5.46
CA LEU A 38 -5.01 5.17 4.03
C LEU A 38 -4.33 3.88 3.56
N LEU A 39 -3.29 3.43 4.25
CA LEU A 39 -2.58 2.19 3.89
C LEU A 39 -3.52 0.99 3.92
N GLU A 40 -4.37 0.88 4.93
CA GLU A 40 -5.38 -0.19 5.03
C GLU A 40 -6.51 -0.08 3.98
N ALA A 41 -6.72 1.10 3.38
CA ALA A 41 -7.68 1.29 2.30
C ALA A 41 -7.09 0.92 0.93
N LEU A 42 -5.79 1.22 0.74
CA LEU A 42 -5.08 1.06 -0.52
C LEU A 42 -4.42 -0.30 -0.70
N ILE A 43 -3.85 -0.88 0.35
CA ILE A 43 -3.14 -2.17 0.31
C ILE A 43 -4.16 -3.28 0.57
N GLU A 44 -4.09 -4.36 -0.21
CA GLU A 44 -4.90 -5.55 -0.06
C GLU A 44 -4.02 -6.74 0.35
N PRO A 45 -4.60 -7.77 0.99
CA PRO A 45 -3.85 -8.98 1.31
C PRO A 45 -3.21 -9.62 0.08
N GLY A 46 -1.99 -10.12 0.23
CA GLY A 46 -1.23 -10.74 -0.87
C GLY A 46 -0.55 -9.76 -1.83
N ASP A 47 -0.65 -8.45 -1.59
CA ASP A 47 -0.01 -7.45 -2.43
C ASP A 47 1.52 -7.57 -2.41
N ARG A 48 2.12 -7.22 -3.55
CA ARG A 48 3.57 -7.00 -3.67
C ARG A 48 3.86 -5.54 -3.35
N VAL A 49 4.50 -5.30 -2.21
CA VAL A 49 4.76 -3.94 -1.71
C VAL A 49 6.26 -3.66 -1.77
N CYS A 50 6.65 -2.69 -2.59
CA CYS A 50 8.01 -2.15 -2.58
C CYS A 50 8.12 -1.09 -1.49
N LEU A 51 8.87 -1.36 -0.44
CA LEU A 51 9.17 -0.37 0.60
C LEU A 51 10.55 0.24 0.30
N GLU A 52 10.57 1.55 0.00
CA GLU A 52 11.79 2.26 -0.39
C GLU A 52 12.78 2.31 0.78
N GLY A 53 13.99 1.84 0.50
CA GLY A 53 15.10 1.88 1.44
C GLY A 53 16.39 1.46 0.76
N ASP A 54 17.41 2.31 0.81
CA ASP A 54 18.79 2.00 0.45
C ASP A 54 19.74 2.26 1.62
N ASN A 55 21.04 2.19 1.39
CA ASN A 55 22.03 2.37 2.46
C ASN A 55 22.10 3.81 3.02
N GLN A 56 21.37 4.78 2.47
CA GLN A 56 21.41 6.20 2.84
C GLN A 56 20.02 6.84 3.07
N LYS A 57 18.97 6.36 2.41
CA LYS A 57 17.60 6.89 2.50
C LYS A 57 16.61 5.77 2.80
N GLN A 58 15.71 6.03 3.73
CA GLN A 58 14.68 5.08 4.16
C GLN A 58 13.31 5.77 4.18
N ALA A 59 12.26 5.06 3.79
CA ALA A 59 10.87 5.49 4.01
C ALA A 59 10.41 5.12 5.43
N ASP A 60 11.18 5.54 6.42
CA ASP A 60 11.02 5.19 7.84
C ASP A 60 9.63 5.53 8.40
N PHE A 61 9.07 6.69 8.03
CA PHE A 61 7.71 7.06 8.41
C PHE A 61 6.66 6.06 7.89
N LEU A 62 6.79 5.63 6.63
CA LEU A 62 5.85 4.67 6.03
C LEU A 62 6.07 3.26 6.56
N ALA A 63 7.32 2.87 6.83
CA ALA A 63 7.65 1.60 7.47
C ALA A 63 6.97 1.48 8.84
N ARG A 64 7.14 2.50 9.68
CA ARG A 64 6.49 2.60 11.01
C ARG A 64 4.97 2.65 10.94
N ALA A 65 4.41 3.29 9.91
CA ALA A 65 2.97 3.31 9.72
C ALA A 65 2.43 1.94 9.29
N LEU A 66 3.17 1.21 8.46
CA LEU A 66 2.77 -0.10 7.97
C LEU A 66 2.75 -1.14 9.09
N THR A 67 3.59 -1.02 10.13
CA THR A 67 3.53 -1.92 11.31
C THR A 67 2.33 -1.65 12.22
N GLN A 68 1.58 -0.57 12.00
CA GLN A 68 0.41 -0.19 12.80
C GLN A 68 -0.93 -0.56 12.13
N VAL A 69 -0.91 -1.08 10.90
CA VAL A 69 -2.13 -1.51 10.20
C VAL A 69 -2.74 -2.75 10.86
N SER A 70 -4.05 -2.93 10.69
CA SER A 70 -4.71 -4.15 11.14
C SER A 70 -4.28 -5.38 10.31
N PRO A 71 -3.75 -6.44 10.93
CA PRO A 71 -3.37 -7.67 10.23
C PRO A 71 -4.59 -8.44 9.69
N GLU A 72 -5.80 -8.17 10.19
CA GLU A 72 -7.03 -8.73 9.59
C GLU A 72 -7.34 -8.11 8.21
N ARG A 73 -6.82 -6.91 7.95
CA ARG A 73 -7.08 -6.15 6.71
C ARG A 73 -5.90 -6.22 5.74
N VAL A 74 -4.69 -6.25 6.26
CA VAL A 74 -3.45 -6.22 5.48
C VAL A 74 -2.54 -7.33 6.00
N HIS A 75 -2.39 -8.40 5.21
CA HIS A 75 -1.60 -9.58 5.56
C HIS A 75 -1.04 -10.27 4.31
N ASP A 76 -0.15 -11.25 4.50
CA ASP A 76 0.48 -12.04 3.43
C ASP A 76 1.18 -11.18 2.36
N LEU A 77 1.71 -10.02 2.76
CA LEU A 77 2.39 -9.13 1.83
C LEU A 77 3.71 -9.74 1.35
N HIS A 78 3.94 -9.65 0.04
CA HIS A 78 5.25 -9.91 -0.52
C HIS A 78 6.05 -8.60 -0.50
N MET A 79 6.85 -8.42 0.54
CA MET A 79 7.71 -7.25 0.69
C MET A 79 8.90 -7.30 -0.27
N VAL A 80 9.12 -6.23 -1.01
CA VAL A 80 10.29 -6.04 -1.89
C VAL A 80 11.11 -4.89 -1.30
N GLN A 81 12.26 -5.22 -0.72
CA GLN A 81 13.16 -4.29 -0.03
C GLN A 81 14.59 -4.48 -0.51
N SER A 82 15.31 -3.40 -0.77
CA SER A 82 16.72 -3.47 -1.16
C SER A 82 17.66 -3.65 0.05
N VAL A 83 17.24 -3.22 1.24
CA VAL A 83 18.01 -3.30 2.49
C VAL A 83 17.09 -3.56 3.68
N LEU A 84 17.48 -4.45 4.58
CA LEU A 84 16.81 -4.73 5.86
C LEU A 84 17.57 -4.09 7.02
N SER A 85 17.49 -2.76 7.14
CA SER A 85 18.29 -1.94 8.08
C SER A 85 17.52 -1.47 9.31
N LEU A 86 16.19 -1.32 9.22
CA LEU A 86 15.35 -0.82 10.31
C LEU A 86 14.64 -1.97 11.06
N PRO A 87 14.42 -1.88 12.39
CA PRO A 87 13.65 -2.86 13.15
C PRO A 87 12.26 -3.12 12.54
N GLU A 88 11.59 -2.07 12.08
CA GLU A 88 10.27 -2.13 11.48
C GLU A 88 10.22 -3.00 10.23
N HIS A 89 11.35 -3.14 9.52
CA HIS A 89 11.40 -4.03 8.36
C HIS A 89 11.24 -5.50 8.76
N ARG A 90 11.62 -5.87 9.99
CA ARG A 90 11.46 -7.23 10.51
C ARG A 90 10.08 -7.48 11.05
N ASP A 91 9.42 -6.45 11.58
CA ASP A 91 8.07 -6.55 12.16
C ASP A 91 6.97 -6.67 11.09
N LEU A 92 7.32 -6.54 9.81
CA LEU A 92 6.42 -6.69 8.66
C LEU A 92 6.33 -8.15 8.13
N PHE A 93 7.05 -9.09 8.75
CA PHE A 93 7.07 -10.52 8.39
C PHE A 93 6.38 -11.39 9.43
#